data_AF-J9W4N9-F1
#
_entry.id   AF-J9W4N9-F1
#
_cell.length_a   1.000
_cell.length_b   1.000
_cell.length_c   1.000
_cell.angle_alpha   90.00
_cell.angle_beta   90.00
_cell.angle_gamma   90.00
#
_symmetry.space_group_name_H-M   'P 1'
#
loop_
_entity.id
_entity.type
_entity.pdbx_description
1 polymer ?
#
loop_
_entity_poly.entity_id
_entity_poly.type
_entity_poly.pdbx_seq_one_letter_code
_entity_poly.pdbx_strand_id
1 'polypeptide(L)'
;MKLSKVASLLSVAVLGVTLSACGNTKSSKENSSSKTMTSKVAAKKPQVLHDKFHVKKISSKTIYPKKGDWMKGPEGQRVTYLTSLQDIPNQTVHGMKLFNTQYAVIAMENLSSDNEYNSMQPDAKTVFPNNGDFPKSLTGKTIILLHLESDFQNNTSKPLNYDGFSGYAGGNFDWTTDNGVQIDHSSLQVNDETNSLTVQPHKTVQDKSMDAILCYGNDVQDAYKKINSKHLTIKTAGVSTEEESQLGGIRTLKLNIK
;
A
#
# COMPACT_ATOMS: atom_id res chain seq x y z
N MET A 1 19.56 3.72 -16.48
CA MET A 1 18.36 3.87 -15.63
C MET A 1 17.41 2.73 -15.95
N LYS A 2 17.27 1.75 -15.05
CA LYS A 2 16.27 0.69 -15.19
C LYS A 2 15.00 1.16 -14.47
N LEU A 3 13.87 1.05 -15.16
CA LEU A 3 12.57 1.57 -14.75
C LEU A 3 12.07 0.87 -13.47
N SER A 4 11.84 1.62 -12.39
CA SER A 4 11.03 1.13 -11.26
C SER A 4 9.56 1.11 -11.67
N LYS A 5 8.85 0.07 -11.23
CA LYS A 5 7.53 -0.29 -11.69
C LYS A 5 6.52 -0.08 -10.57
N VAL A 6 5.87 1.08 -10.54
CA VAL A 6 4.56 1.23 -9.84
C VAL A 6 3.45 0.35 -10.46
N ALA A 7 3.78 -0.44 -11.49
CA ALA A 7 2.96 -1.57 -11.91
C ALA A 7 2.84 -2.67 -10.83
N SER A 8 3.53 -2.56 -9.69
CA SER A 8 3.52 -3.52 -8.58
C SER A 8 2.34 -3.44 -7.61
N LEU A 9 1.45 -2.44 -7.73
CA LEU A 9 0.16 -2.46 -7.01
C LEU A 9 -0.69 -3.73 -7.28
N LEU A 10 -0.27 -4.55 -8.25
CA LEU A 10 -0.85 -5.83 -8.62
C LEU A 10 0.02 -7.07 -8.30
N SER A 11 1.24 -6.91 -7.80
CA SER A 11 2.07 -8.04 -7.31
C SER A 11 1.83 -8.34 -5.83
N VAL A 12 1.48 -7.31 -5.05
CA VAL A 12 1.37 -7.44 -3.58
C VAL A 12 0.07 -8.12 -3.13
N ALA A 13 -0.95 -8.22 -3.99
CA ALA A 13 -2.13 -9.07 -3.72
C ALA A 13 -1.92 -10.56 -4.09
N VAL A 14 -0.74 -10.95 -4.59
CA VAL A 14 -0.47 -12.33 -5.03
C VAL A 14 0.97 -12.74 -4.72
N LEU A 15 1.33 -12.91 -3.44
CA LEU A 15 2.43 -13.80 -3.01
C LEU A 15 2.44 -13.93 -1.49
N GLY A 16 1.82 -15.00 -0.96
CA GLY A 16 1.82 -15.14 0.50
C GLY A 16 1.39 -16.43 1.20
N VAL A 17 0.95 -17.52 0.55
CA VAL A 17 1.00 -18.84 1.21
C VAL A 17 1.24 -19.97 0.20
N THR A 18 2.50 -20.28 -0.07
CA THR A 18 2.88 -21.65 -0.43
C THR A 18 3.06 -22.44 0.86
N LEU A 19 2.03 -23.16 1.27
CA LEU A 19 2.18 -24.33 2.14
C LEU A 19 1.98 -25.57 1.27
N SER A 20 3.11 -26.20 0.94
CA SER A 20 3.17 -27.51 0.32
C SER A 20 2.60 -28.56 1.29
N ALA A 21 1.53 -29.25 0.89
CA ALA A 21 1.28 -30.63 1.27
C ALA A 21 0.52 -31.34 0.15
N CYS A 22 1.22 -32.29 -0.48
CA CYS A 22 0.73 -33.23 -1.48
C CYS A 22 -0.51 -34.02 -1.01
N GLY A 23 -1.37 -34.42 -1.96
CA GLY A 23 -2.33 -35.50 -1.70
C GLY A 23 -3.47 -35.68 -2.71
N ASN A 24 -3.14 -36.28 -3.86
CA ASN A 24 -3.99 -37.14 -4.72
C ASN A 24 -5.35 -36.66 -5.28
N THR A 25 -5.32 -36.39 -6.58
CA THR A 25 -6.15 -36.98 -7.66
C THR A 25 -7.45 -37.73 -7.30
N LYS A 26 -8.57 -37.32 -7.91
CA LYS A 26 -9.32 -38.15 -8.88
C LYS A 26 -10.39 -37.36 -9.65
N SER A 27 -10.45 -37.63 -10.95
CA SER A 27 -11.45 -37.18 -11.91
C SER A 27 -12.84 -37.76 -11.66
N SER A 28 -13.89 -37.08 -12.13
CA SER A 28 -14.89 -37.71 -12.99
C SER A 28 -15.69 -36.69 -13.79
N LYS A 29 -16.20 -37.20 -14.90
CA LYS A 29 -16.80 -36.56 -16.07
C LYS A 29 -18.31 -36.28 -15.92
N GLU A 30 -18.74 -35.39 -16.82
CA GLU A 30 -19.95 -35.47 -17.66
C GLU A 30 -21.29 -34.84 -17.20
N ASN A 31 -21.71 -33.92 -18.07
CA ASN A 31 -23.04 -33.69 -18.65
C ASN A 31 -24.23 -33.34 -17.75
N SER A 32 -24.73 -32.12 -17.96
CA SER A 32 -26.17 -31.90 -18.15
C SER A 32 -26.41 -30.53 -18.77
N SER A 33 -26.94 -30.54 -20.00
CA SER A 33 -27.45 -29.38 -20.71
C SER A 33 -28.79 -28.95 -20.13
N SER A 34 -28.92 -27.67 -19.75
CA SER A 34 -30.24 -27.04 -19.63
C SER A 34 -30.23 -25.69 -20.35
N LYS A 35 -31.07 -25.61 -21.38
CA LYS A 35 -31.39 -24.36 -22.06
C LYS A 35 -32.15 -23.48 -21.09
N THR A 36 -31.64 -22.28 -20.81
CA THR A 36 -32.41 -21.21 -20.17
C THR A 36 -32.33 -19.96 -21.04
N MET A 37 -33.49 -19.39 -21.35
CA MET A 37 -33.66 -18.23 -22.21
C MET A 37 -32.79 -17.06 -21.73
N THR A 38 -31.88 -16.60 -22.58
CA THR A 38 -31.14 -15.35 -22.36
C THR A 38 -32.05 -14.19 -22.71
N SER A 39 -32.69 -13.59 -21.70
CA SER A 39 -33.11 -12.20 -21.84
C SER A 39 -31.82 -11.37 -22.02
N LYS A 40 -31.66 -10.74 -23.18
CA LYS A 40 -30.61 -9.75 -23.37
C LYS A 40 -30.96 -8.55 -22.49
N VAL A 41 -30.53 -8.58 -21.23
CA VAL A 41 -30.35 -7.35 -20.46
C VAL A 41 -29.29 -6.57 -21.22
N ALA A 42 -29.72 -5.53 -21.94
CA ALA A 42 -28.80 -4.57 -22.51
C ALA A 42 -27.97 -4.02 -21.35
N ALA A 43 -26.71 -4.44 -21.26
CA ALA A 43 -25.79 -3.90 -20.29
C ALA A 43 -25.77 -2.38 -20.51
N LYS A 44 -26.29 -1.62 -19.53
CA LYS A 44 -26.13 -0.17 -19.49
C LYS A 44 -24.65 0.09 -19.76
N LYS A 45 -24.34 0.82 -20.84
CA LYS A 45 -22.98 1.32 -21.08
C LYS A 45 -22.51 1.93 -19.75
N PRO A 46 -21.36 1.53 -19.20
CA PRO A 46 -20.89 2.08 -17.94
C PRO A 46 -20.81 3.59 -18.11
N GLN A 47 -21.66 4.29 -17.37
CA GLN A 47 -21.73 5.74 -17.39
C GLN A 47 -20.37 6.21 -16.86
N VAL A 48 -19.58 6.85 -17.71
CA VAL A 48 -18.30 7.41 -17.31
C VAL A 48 -18.62 8.56 -16.36
N LEU A 49 -18.51 8.28 -15.06
CA LEU A 49 -18.55 9.29 -14.01
C LEU A 49 -17.32 10.17 -14.20
N HIS A 50 -17.46 11.26 -14.95
CA HIS A 50 -16.49 12.36 -14.91
C HIS A 50 -16.74 13.13 -13.61
N ASP A 51 -16.31 12.57 -12.49
CA ASP A 51 -16.17 13.30 -11.24
C ASP A 51 -14.73 13.79 -11.08
N LYS A 52 -14.48 14.63 -10.07
CA LYS A 52 -13.16 15.24 -9.83
C LYS A 52 -12.06 14.23 -9.47
N PHE A 53 -12.41 12.98 -9.16
CA PHE A 53 -11.47 11.92 -8.81
C PHE A 53 -11.19 10.98 -9.99
N HIS A 54 -12.12 10.84 -10.94
CA HIS A 54 -12.01 9.92 -12.07
C HIS A 54 -11.83 10.67 -13.40
N VAL A 55 -10.64 11.23 -13.61
CA VAL A 55 -10.32 12.04 -14.78
C VAL A 55 -10.04 11.17 -16.00
N LYS A 56 -9.17 10.16 -15.86
CA LYS A 56 -8.71 9.37 -17.00
C LYS A 56 -8.50 7.90 -16.63
N LYS A 57 -9.08 7.01 -17.44
CA LYS A 57 -8.77 5.58 -17.34
C LYS A 57 -7.36 5.30 -17.89
N ILE A 58 -6.56 4.59 -17.13
CA ILE A 58 -5.20 4.16 -17.51
C ILE A 58 -5.08 2.62 -17.51
N SER A 59 -3.98 2.13 -18.09
CA SER A 59 -3.59 0.72 -18.01
C SER A 59 -2.80 0.46 -16.73
N SER A 60 -2.87 -0.76 -16.19
CA SER A 60 -2.01 -1.21 -15.09
C SER A 60 -0.51 -1.17 -15.40
N LYS A 61 -0.13 -1.07 -16.68
CA LYS A 61 1.27 -0.93 -17.11
C LYS A 61 1.77 0.52 -17.11
N THR A 62 0.95 1.47 -16.68
CA THR A 62 1.33 2.89 -16.64
C THR A 62 2.37 3.11 -15.55
N ILE A 63 3.50 3.70 -15.92
CA ILE A 63 4.67 3.88 -15.05
C ILE A 63 4.70 5.23 -14.30
N TYR A 64 3.93 6.22 -14.75
CA TYR A 64 3.82 7.55 -14.12
C TYR A 64 2.37 8.01 -14.03
N PRO A 65 1.57 7.39 -13.14
CA PRO A 65 0.18 7.79 -12.94
C PRO A 65 0.09 9.21 -12.38
N LYS A 66 -0.91 9.95 -12.86
CA LYS A 66 -1.23 11.32 -12.42
C LYS A 66 -2.45 11.32 -11.51
N LYS A 67 -2.58 12.37 -10.71
CA LYS A 67 -3.83 12.63 -9.96
C LYS A 67 -5.04 12.55 -10.88
N GLY A 68 -6.02 11.74 -10.49
CA GLY A 68 -7.24 11.49 -11.24
C GLY A 68 -7.16 10.35 -12.27
N ASP A 69 -5.98 9.77 -12.48
CA ASP A 69 -5.87 8.53 -13.24
C ASP A 69 -6.50 7.38 -12.45
N TRP A 70 -7.19 6.47 -13.14
CA TRP A 70 -7.81 5.30 -12.52
C TRP A 70 -7.70 4.05 -13.38
N MET A 71 -7.70 2.89 -12.73
CA MET A 71 -7.65 1.59 -13.38
C MET A 71 -8.59 0.59 -12.71
N LYS A 72 -8.82 -0.55 -13.38
CA LYS A 72 -9.42 -1.72 -12.72
C LYS A 72 -8.30 -2.50 -12.04
N GLY A 73 -8.47 -2.74 -10.75
CA GLY A 73 -7.65 -3.64 -9.94
C GLY A 73 -7.91 -5.11 -10.28
N PRO A 74 -7.17 -6.02 -9.62
CA PRO A 74 -7.16 -7.45 -9.94
C PRO A 74 -8.50 -8.15 -9.65
N GLU A 75 -9.19 -7.73 -8.59
CA GLU A 75 -10.50 -8.25 -8.19
C GLU A 75 -11.66 -7.50 -8.86
N GLY A 76 -11.35 -6.64 -9.84
CA GLY A 76 -12.32 -5.82 -10.54
C GLY A 76 -12.72 -4.54 -9.81
N GLN A 77 -12.19 -4.29 -8.61
CA GLN A 77 -12.32 -3.03 -7.89
C GLN A 77 -11.70 -1.88 -8.68
N ARG A 78 -12.11 -0.64 -8.43
CA ARG A 78 -11.47 0.52 -9.05
C ARG A 78 -10.32 1.00 -8.16
N VAL A 79 -9.19 1.30 -8.78
CA VAL A 79 -8.04 1.92 -8.12
C VAL A 79 -7.84 3.30 -8.73
N THR A 80 -7.88 4.35 -7.90
CA THR A 80 -7.86 5.75 -8.33
C THR A 80 -6.73 6.51 -7.64
N TYR A 81 -5.87 7.16 -8.41
CA TYR A 81 -4.74 7.93 -7.90
C TYR A 81 -5.22 9.31 -7.41
N LEU A 82 -5.13 9.55 -6.11
CA LEU A 82 -5.52 10.82 -5.48
C LEU A 82 -4.39 11.84 -5.48
N THR A 83 -3.16 11.38 -5.63
CA THR A 83 -1.97 12.18 -5.95
C THR A 83 -1.31 11.64 -7.22
N SER A 84 -0.53 12.47 -7.92
CA SER A 84 0.43 11.95 -8.88
C SER A 84 1.51 11.18 -8.14
N LEU A 85 2.15 10.21 -8.79
CA LEU A 85 3.35 9.56 -8.25
C LEU A 85 4.41 10.62 -7.91
N GLN A 86 4.98 10.50 -6.71
CA GLN A 86 6.00 11.41 -6.20
C GLN A 86 7.30 10.65 -5.94
N ASP A 87 8.40 11.14 -6.48
CA ASP A 87 9.72 10.58 -6.22
C ASP A 87 10.29 11.14 -4.90
N ILE A 88 11.00 10.29 -4.17
CA ILE A 88 11.81 10.66 -3.01
C ILE A 88 13.29 10.51 -3.40
N PRO A 89 14.14 11.52 -3.17
CA PRO A 89 15.55 11.44 -3.55
C PRO A 89 16.26 10.22 -2.96
N ASN A 90 17.12 9.60 -3.77
CA ASN A 90 17.98 8.50 -3.34
C ASN A 90 18.77 8.88 -2.09
N GLN A 91 18.97 7.91 -1.21
CA GLN A 91 19.67 8.12 0.06
C GLN A 91 20.62 6.98 0.36
N THR A 92 21.62 7.26 1.19
CA THR A 92 22.53 6.26 1.73
C THR A 92 22.72 6.51 3.22
N VAL A 93 22.56 5.44 4.00
CA VAL A 93 22.56 5.43 5.45
C VAL A 93 23.41 4.24 5.88
N HIS A 94 24.57 4.49 6.50
CA HIS A 94 25.49 3.44 6.97
C HIS A 94 25.78 2.36 5.90
N GLY A 95 25.89 2.77 4.63
CA GLY A 95 26.14 1.88 3.49
C GLY A 95 24.90 1.19 2.91
N MET A 96 23.73 1.24 3.58
CA MET A 96 22.44 0.91 2.98
C MET A 96 21.99 2.05 2.07
N LYS A 97 21.83 1.77 0.79
CA LYS A 97 21.29 2.71 -0.20
C LYS A 97 19.83 2.41 -0.47
N LEU A 98 18.97 3.41 -0.30
CA LEU A 98 17.58 3.38 -0.76
C LEU A 98 17.49 4.20 -2.03
N PHE A 99 16.85 3.64 -3.05
CA PHE A 99 16.73 4.28 -4.35
C PHE A 99 15.45 3.85 -5.05
N ASN A 100 15.08 4.60 -6.10
CA ASN A 100 13.77 4.47 -6.74
C ASN A 100 12.61 4.61 -5.72
N THR A 101 12.85 5.36 -4.65
CA THR A 101 11.87 5.53 -3.59
C THR A 101 10.76 6.45 -4.09
N GLN A 102 9.52 6.01 -3.96
CA GLN A 102 8.38 6.72 -4.54
C GLN A 102 7.11 6.46 -3.73
N TYR A 103 6.17 7.41 -3.75
CA TYR A 103 4.89 7.24 -3.08
C TYR A 103 3.70 7.80 -3.86
N ALA A 104 2.53 7.27 -3.57
CA ALA A 104 1.26 7.80 -4.02
C ALA A 104 0.17 7.58 -2.96
N VAL A 105 -0.84 8.45 -2.96
CA VAL A 105 -2.10 8.19 -2.27
C VAL A 105 -3.10 7.68 -3.29
N ILE A 106 -3.68 6.52 -3.01
CA ILE A 106 -4.65 5.88 -3.90
C ILE A 106 -5.92 5.52 -3.14
N ALA A 107 -7.05 5.51 -3.86
CA ALA A 107 -8.30 4.94 -3.38
C ALA A 107 -8.49 3.56 -3.99
N MET A 108 -8.87 2.58 -3.17
CA MET A 108 -9.41 1.29 -3.62
C MET A 108 -10.91 1.28 -3.33
N GLU A 109 -11.72 1.23 -4.38
CA GLU A 109 -13.15 1.49 -4.31
C GLU A 109 -13.99 0.24 -4.38
N ASN A 110 -15.04 0.20 -3.54
CA ASN A 110 -16.04 -0.87 -3.50
C ASN A 110 -15.39 -2.25 -3.41
N LEU A 111 -14.65 -2.46 -2.32
CA LEU A 111 -13.94 -3.71 -2.05
C LEU A 111 -14.91 -4.91 -2.09
N SER A 112 -14.54 -5.94 -2.86
CA SER A 112 -15.35 -7.14 -3.12
C SER A 112 -15.44 -8.09 -1.92
N SER A 113 -14.44 -8.04 -1.06
CA SER A 113 -14.29 -8.86 0.13
C SER A 113 -13.54 -8.07 1.18
N ASP A 114 -13.61 -8.58 2.39
CA ASP A 114 -12.65 -8.23 3.41
C ASP A 114 -11.28 -8.75 2.93
N ASN A 115 -10.44 -7.81 2.53
CA ASN A 115 -9.13 -8.04 1.94
C ASN A 115 -8.08 -8.29 3.03
N GLU A 116 -6.82 -8.49 2.64
CA GLU A 116 -5.68 -8.67 3.56
C GLU A 116 -5.53 -7.53 4.59
N TYR A 117 -6.16 -6.37 4.36
CA TYR A 117 -6.11 -5.26 5.30
C TYR A 117 -7.09 -5.41 6.49
N ASN A 118 -8.03 -6.35 6.46
CA ASN A 118 -8.91 -6.65 7.60
C ASN A 118 -8.33 -7.67 8.58
N SER A 119 -7.33 -8.45 8.17
CA SER A 119 -6.77 -9.53 8.99
C SER A 119 -5.66 -9.07 9.92
N MET A 120 -5.17 -7.84 9.83
CA MET A 120 -3.87 -7.54 10.44
C MET A 120 -3.94 -7.16 11.92
N GLN A 121 -4.94 -6.42 12.43
CA GLN A 121 -5.14 -6.25 13.88
C GLN A 121 -6.62 -5.96 14.26
N PRO A 122 -7.25 -6.68 15.21
CA PRO A 122 -8.65 -6.48 15.61
C PRO A 122 -8.98 -5.08 16.17
N ASP A 123 -7.96 -4.41 16.74
CA ASP A 123 -8.08 -3.09 17.38
C ASP A 123 -7.39 -1.99 16.57
N ALA A 124 -7.10 -2.25 15.29
CA ALA A 124 -6.49 -1.27 14.41
C ALA A 124 -7.37 0.00 14.28
N LYS A 125 -6.73 1.07 13.86
CA LYS A 125 -7.28 2.39 13.59
C LYS A 125 -6.76 2.85 12.24
N THR A 126 -7.51 3.75 11.63
CA THR A 126 -7.02 4.51 10.47
C THR A 126 -6.26 5.75 10.93
N VAL A 127 -5.39 6.28 10.07
CA VAL A 127 -4.71 7.56 10.33
C VAL A 127 -5.72 8.71 10.53
N PHE A 128 -6.82 8.68 9.78
CA PHE A 128 -7.89 9.68 9.82
C PHE A 128 -9.29 9.03 9.87
N PRO A 129 -10.14 9.41 10.84
CA PRO A 129 -9.85 10.30 11.96
C PRO A 129 -8.92 9.63 13.00
N ASN A 130 -8.06 10.40 13.68
CA ASN A 130 -7.06 9.92 14.66
C ASN A 130 -7.66 9.41 16.00
N ASN A 131 -8.84 8.80 15.92
CA ASN A 131 -9.63 8.26 17.03
C ASN A 131 -10.79 7.38 16.53
N GLY A 132 -10.86 7.08 15.23
CA GLY A 132 -11.90 6.24 14.67
C GLY A 132 -11.54 4.77 14.78
N ASP A 133 -12.47 3.97 15.26
CA ASP A 133 -12.36 2.51 15.20
C ASP A 133 -12.28 2.05 13.74
N PHE A 134 -11.41 1.09 13.46
CA PHE A 134 -11.41 0.43 12.17
C PHE A 134 -12.65 -0.47 12.06
N PRO A 135 -13.38 -0.45 10.93
CA PRO A 135 -14.61 -1.22 10.82
C PRO A 135 -14.28 -2.72 10.76
N LYS A 136 -15.16 -3.54 11.36
CA LYS A 136 -15.03 -5.01 11.31
C LYS A 136 -15.03 -5.59 9.89
N SER A 137 -15.59 -4.86 8.93
CA SER A 137 -15.67 -5.24 7.52
C SER A 137 -15.46 -4.03 6.62
N LEU A 138 -14.70 -4.23 5.54
CA LEU A 138 -14.43 -3.23 4.51
C LEU A 138 -15.17 -3.56 3.21
N THR A 139 -15.89 -4.68 3.16
CA THR A 139 -16.69 -5.07 2.00
C THR A 139 -17.68 -3.96 1.61
N GLY A 140 -17.68 -3.59 0.33
CA GLY A 140 -18.47 -2.50 -0.24
C GLY A 140 -18.00 -1.09 0.15
N LYS A 141 -16.90 -0.96 0.91
CA LYS A 141 -16.30 0.34 1.26
C LYS A 141 -15.24 0.75 0.25
N THR A 142 -14.92 2.03 0.30
CA THR A 142 -13.73 2.60 -0.32
C THR A 142 -12.69 2.89 0.76
N ILE A 143 -11.46 2.46 0.55
CA ILE A 143 -10.33 2.84 1.40
C ILE A 143 -9.41 3.80 0.66
N ILE A 144 -8.77 4.70 1.39
CA ILE A 144 -7.67 5.51 0.89
C ILE A 144 -6.40 5.07 1.61
N LEU A 145 -5.39 4.72 0.83
CA LEU A 145 -4.11 4.23 1.31
C LEU A 145 -2.97 5.12 0.84
N LEU A 146 -1.96 5.25 1.68
CA LEU A 146 -0.64 5.71 1.30
C LEU A 146 0.17 4.47 0.92
N HIS A 147 0.68 4.44 -0.31
CA HIS A 147 1.63 3.44 -0.78
C HIS A 147 3.00 4.10 -0.93
N LEU A 148 4.01 3.54 -0.27
CA LEU A 148 5.41 3.96 -0.35
C LEU A 148 6.26 2.74 -0.71
N GLU A 149 7.09 2.85 -1.74
CA GLU A 149 7.93 1.75 -2.25
C GLU A 149 9.39 2.20 -2.37
N SER A 150 10.33 1.28 -2.21
CA SER A 150 11.75 1.53 -2.47
C SER A 150 12.50 0.25 -2.84
N ASP A 151 13.60 0.43 -3.59
CA ASP A 151 14.66 -0.56 -3.69
C ASP A 151 15.71 -0.30 -2.61
N PHE A 152 16.38 -1.36 -2.16
CA PHE A 152 17.42 -1.33 -1.12
C PHE A 152 18.67 -2.06 -1.61
N GLN A 153 19.83 -1.44 -1.41
CA GLN A 153 21.13 -2.04 -1.72
C GLN A 153 22.07 -1.89 -0.53
N ASN A 154 22.63 -3.00 -0.06
CA ASN A 154 23.66 -2.99 0.97
C ASN A 154 25.05 -2.90 0.30
N ASN A 155 25.78 -1.82 0.54
CA ASN A 155 27.13 -1.62 -0.01
C ASN A 155 28.26 -2.01 0.95
N THR A 156 27.94 -2.60 2.09
CA THR A 156 28.89 -3.02 3.12
C THR A 156 29.24 -4.50 3.01
N SER A 157 30.23 -4.93 3.80
CA SER A 157 30.67 -6.32 3.91
C SER A 157 29.90 -7.15 4.95
N LYS A 158 28.99 -6.51 5.72
CA LYS A 158 28.15 -7.17 6.72
C LYS A 158 26.67 -7.06 6.35
N PRO A 159 25.79 -7.98 6.78
CA PRO A 159 24.35 -7.78 6.65
C PRO A 159 23.91 -6.49 7.33
N LEU A 160 22.92 -5.82 6.74
CA LEU A 160 22.27 -4.65 7.33
C LEU A 160 20.76 -4.89 7.34
N ASN A 161 20.10 -4.45 8.40
CA ASN A 161 18.64 -4.47 8.50
C ASN A 161 18.11 -3.04 8.28
N TYR A 162 17.02 -2.92 7.54
CA TYR A 162 16.20 -1.72 7.56
C TYR A 162 14.99 -1.98 8.45
N ASP A 163 14.70 -1.05 9.36
CA ASP A 163 13.78 -1.32 10.47
C ASP A 163 12.35 -0.83 10.20
N GLY A 164 12.03 -0.48 8.95
CA GLY A 164 10.68 -0.11 8.52
C GLY A 164 10.48 1.36 8.16
N PHE A 165 9.62 1.58 7.17
CA PHE A 165 9.10 2.91 6.81
C PHE A 165 8.03 3.39 7.79
N SER A 166 7.26 2.47 8.34
CA SER A 166 6.19 2.74 9.29
C SER A 166 6.71 3.30 10.62
N GLY A 167 8.00 3.14 10.89
CA GLY A 167 8.68 3.69 12.06
C GLY A 167 8.68 2.71 13.23
N TYR A 168 9.85 2.58 13.87
CA TYR A 168 10.04 2.11 15.24
C TYR A 168 11.53 2.26 15.61
N ALA A 169 11.88 3.35 16.29
CA ALA A 169 13.22 3.63 16.81
C ALA A 169 13.19 3.87 18.34
N GLY A 170 12.48 3.01 19.07
CA GLY A 170 12.36 3.10 20.52
C GLY A 170 11.52 4.27 21.06
N GLY A 171 10.59 4.82 20.26
CA GLY A 171 9.66 5.87 20.69
C GLY A 171 8.24 5.66 20.15
N ASN A 172 7.24 6.20 20.84
CA ASN A 172 5.80 5.91 20.58
C ASN A 172 5.15 6.81 19.51
N PHE A 173 5.85 7.82 18.97
CA PHE A 173 5.25 8.84 18.10
C PHE A 173 6.07 9.09 16.84
N ASP A 174 5.76 8.35 15.79
CA ASP A 174 6.48 8.43 14.52
C ASP A 174 5.67 9.10 13.41
N TRP A 175 4.37 9.33 13.62
CA TRP A 175 3.47 9.91 12.62
C TRP A 175 2.93 11.23 13.14
N THR A 176 3.03 12.28 12.34
CA THR A 176 2.57 13.63 12.71
C THR A 176 1.93 14.33 11.53
N THR A 177 0.81 14.99 11.77
CA THR A 177 0.12 15.77 10.73
C THR A 177 0.55 17.24 10.76
N ASP A 178 0.15 18.06 9.76
CA ASP A 178 0.58 19.46 9.67
C ASP A 178 0.19 20.32 10.89
N ASN A 179 -0.89 19.94 11.60
CA ASN A 179 -1.35 20.65 12.80
C ASN A 179 -0.65 20.19 14.09
N GLY A 180 0.38 19.34 13.99
CA GLY A 180 1.13 18.82 15.12
C GLY A 180 0.47 17.67 15.86
N VAL A 181 -0.70 17.17 15.41
CA VAL A 181 -1.33 15.99 15.99
C VAL A 181 -0.44 14.77 15.74
N GLN A 182 -0.02 14.15 16.84
CA GLN A 182 0.73 12.89 16.87
C GLN A 182 -0.23 11.70 16.75
N ILE A 183 0.20 10.70 16.00
CA ILE A 183 -0.56 9.49 15.73
C ILE A 183 0.27 8.31 16.23
N ASP A 184 -0.35 7.48 17.07
CA ASP A 184 0.25 6.26 17.60
C ASP A 184 0.25 5.18 16.52
N HIS A 185 1.44 4.87 15.98
CA HIS A 185 1.59 3.90 14.90
C HIS A 185 1.17 2.50 15.32
N SER A 186 1.28 2.15 16.62
CA SER A 186 1.01 0.80 17.12
C SER A 186 -0.45 0.40 16.95
N SER A 187 -1.31 1.41 16.85
CA SER A 187 -2.73 1.25 16.59
C SER A 187 -3.09 1.35 15.11
N LEU A 188 -2.15 1.65 14.20
CA LEU A 188 -2.49 1.87 12.79
C LEU A 188 -2.54 0.57 11.98
N GLN A 189 -3.50 0.51 11.06
CA GLN A 189 -3.54 -0.51 10.03
C GLN A 189 -2.47 -0.22 8.96
N VAL A 190 -1.28 -0.79 9.17
CA VAL A 190 -0.11 -0.66 8.28
C VAL A 190 0.44 -2.04 7.93
N ASN A 191 0.68 -2.27 6.64
CA ASN A 191 1.50 -3.37 6.15
C ASN A 191 2.85 -2.80 5.72
N ASP A 192 3.95 -3.24 6.33
CA ASP A 192 5.29 -2.72 6.04
C ASP A 192 6.28 -3.87 5.79
N GLU A 193 6.52 -4.15 4.51
CA GLU A 193 7.47 -5.18 4.06
C GLU A 193 8.93 -4.78 4.30
N THR A 194 9.18 -3.52 4.65
CA THR A 194 10.51 -3.00 4.95
C THR A 194 10.85 -3.13 6.42
N ASN A 195 9.90 -3.55 7.27
CA ASN A 195 10.15 -3.81 8.68
C ASN A 195 11.08 -5.02 8.86
N SER A 196 12.18 -4.82 9.60
CA SER A 196 13.21 -5.84 9.85
C SER A 196 13.74 -6.49 8.56
N LEU A 197 13.83 -5.72 7.48
CA LEU A 197 14.28 -6.19 6.17
C LEU A 197 15.80 -6.37 6.17
N THR A 198 16.26 -7.62 6.20
CA THR A 198 17.68 -7.93 6.06
C THR A 198 18.14 -7.87 4.60
N VAL A 199 19.17 -7.07 4.33
CA VAL A 199 19.84 -6.99 3.03
C VAL A 199 21.27 -7.51 3.17
N GLN A 200 21.56 -8.60 2.46
CA GLN A 200 22.86 -9.26 2.49
C GLN A 200 23.97 -8.38 1.86
N PRO A 201 25.25 -8.57 2.24
CA PRO A 201 26.37 -7.81 1.71
C PRO A 201 26.39 -7.74 0.18
N HIS A 202 26.53 -6.53 -0.36
CA HIS A 202 26.59 -6.26 -1.81
C HIS A 202 25.36 -6.76 -2.59
N LYS A 203 24.23 -7.02 -1.92
CA LYS A 203 22.97 -7.41 -2.56
C LYS A 203 22.00 -6.25 -2.68
N THR A 204 21.07 -6.43 -3.60
CA THR A 204 19.93 -5.56 -3.83
C THR A 204 18.66 -6.37 -3.62
N VAL A 205 17.73 -5.81 -2.85
CA VAL A 205 16.33 -6.25 -2.81
C VAL A 205 15.49 -5.13 -3.39
N GLN A 206 14.46 -5.49 -4.15
CA GLN A 206 13.68 -4.55 -4.93
C GLN A 206 12.22 -4.56 -4.52
N ASP A 207 11.53 -3.48 -4.87
CA ASP A 207 10.08 -3.36 -4.80
C ASP A 207 9.53 -3.69 -3.40
N LYS A 208 10.17 -3.17 -2.35
CA LYS A 208 9.70 -3.32 -0.96
C LYS A 208 8.85 -2.12 -0.57
N SER A 209 7.71 -2.41 0.04
CA SER A 209 6.66 -1.41 0.21
C SER A 209 6.11 -1.29 1.63
N MET A 210 5.48 -0.14 1.88
CA MET A 210 4.63 0.12 3.03
C MET A 210 3.29 0.68 2.55
N ASP A 211 2.21 0.03 2.98
CA ASP A 211 0.83 0.46 2.79
C ASP A 211 0.22 0.84 4.12
N ALA A 212 -0.29 2.06 4.23
CA ALA A 212 -1.02 2.53 5.40
C ALA A 212 -2.43 2.98 5.02
N ILE A 213 -3.45 2.45 5.71
CA ILE A 213 -4.82 2.91 5.50
C ILE A 213 -5.01 4.26 6.17
N LEU A 214 -5.09 5.30 5.34
CA LEU A 214 -5.30 6.66 5.79
C LEU A 214 -6.72 6.84 6.30
N CYS A 215 -7.72 6.33 5.59
CA CYS A 215 -9.14 6.39 5.99
C CYS A 215 -9.99 5.45 5.12
N TYR A 216 -11.27 5.33 5.48
CA TYR A 216 -12.28 4.61 4.69
C TYR A 216 -13.58 5.41 4.59
N GLY A 217 -14.46 5.06 3.67
CA GLY A 217 -15.77 5.67 3.47
C GLY A 217 -16.68 4.82 2.59
N ASN A 218 -17.90 5.28 2.35
CA ASN A 218 -18.79 4.62 1.40
C ASN A 218 -18.32 4.82 -0.06
N ASP A 219 -17.65 5.92 -0.35
CA ASP A 219 -17.08 6.26 -1.66
C ASP A 219 -15.79 7.09 -1.49
N VAL A 220 -15.12 7.42 -2.60
CA VAL A 220 -13.87 8.21 -2.60
C VAL A 220 -14.07 9.58 -1.97
N GLN A 221 -15.20 10.24 -2.21
CA GLN A 221 -15.47 11.57 -1.68
C GLN A 221 -15.66 11.55 -0.16
N ASP A 222 -16.41 10.57 0.33
CA ASP A 222 -16.68 10.34 1.76
C ASP A 222 -15.43 9.92 2.53
N ALA A 223 -14.55 9.13 1.94
CA ALA A 223 -13.25 8.82 2.53
C ALA A 223 -12.33 10.06 2.52
N TYR A 224 -12.15 10.69 1.35
CA TYR A 224 -11.16 11.77 1.17
C TYR A 224 -11.43 13.03 2.02
N LYS A 225 -12.70 13.31 2.33
CA LYS A 225 -13.06 14.42 3.24
C LYS A 225 -12.57 14.20 4.69
N LYS A 226 -12.32 12.95 5.11
CA LYS A 226 -11.85 12.63 6.48
C LYS A 226 -10.39 13.00 6.69
N ILE A 227 -9.59 12.98 5.62
CA ILE A 227 -8.19 13.45 5.67
C ILE A 227 -8.25 14.95 5.96
N ASN A 228 -7.81 15.38 7.14
CA ASN A 228 -7.85 16.78 7.58
C ASN A 228 -6.46 17.44 7.59
N SER A 229 -5.47 16.80 6.98
CA SER A 229 -4.11 17.32 6.79
C SER A 229 -3.75 17.37 5.31
N LYS A 230 -2.83 18.25 4.93
CA LYS A 230 -2.23 18.24 3.59
C LYS A 230 -1.03 17.32 3.55
N HIS A 231 -0.19 17.34 4.57
CA HIS A 231 0.96 16.46 4.69
C HIS A 231 0.82 15.46 5.84
N LEU A 232 1.53 14.35 5.68
CA LEU A 232 1.80 13.38 6.73
C LEU A 232 3.31 13.27 6.89
N THR A 233 3.76 13.44 8.11
CA THR A 233 5.18 13.32 8.46
C THR A 233 5.39 11.98 9.13
N ILE A 234 6.29 11.16 8.58
CA ILE A 234 6.62 9.84 9.10
C ILE A 234 8.10 9.83 9.48
N LYS A 235 8.40 9.41 10.71
CA LYS A 235 9.74 9.21 11.22
C LYS A 235 10.11 7.72 11.07
N THR A 236 10.99 7.40 10.14
CA THR A 236 11.40 6.02 9.86
C THR A 236 12.30 5.45 10.96
N ALA A 237 12.34 4.12 11.06
CA ALA A 237 13.12 3.41 12.08
C ALA A 237 14.64 3.47 11.82
N GLY A 238 15.05 3.58 10.54
CA GLY A 238 16.45 3.67 10.16
C GLY A 238 17.07 2.30 9.86
N VAL A 239 18.37 2.16 10.15
CA VAL A 239 19.16 0.96 9.84
C VAL A 239 19.75 0.39 11.13
N SER A 240 19.74 -0.94 11.26
CA SER A 240 20.34 -1.69 12.37
C SER A 240 21.22 -2.84 11.89
N THR A 241 21.91 -3.49 12.83
CA THR A 241 22.61 -4.77 12.64
C THR A 241 22.13 -5.78 13.69
N GLU A 242 22.60 -7.03 13.61
CA GLU A 242 22.35 -8.01 14.67
C GLU A 242 22.97 -7.59 16.03
N GLU A 243 24.02 -6.77 15.98
CA GLU A 243 24.86 -6.40 17.12
C GLU A 243 24.41 -5.08 17.76
N GLU A 244 23.86 -4.16 16.96
CA GLU A 244 23.46 -2.82 17.38
C GLU A 244 22.02 -2.55 16.95
N SER A 245 21.14 -2.31 17.93
CA SER A 245 19.70 -2.12 17.72
C SER A 245 19.36 -0.91 16.86
N GLN A 246 20.27 0.06 16.73
CA GLN A 246 20.11 1.16 15.78
C GLN A 246 21.45 1.84 15.46
N LEU A 247 21.87 1.77 14.19
CA LEU A 247 23.01 2.52 13.69
C LEU A 247 22.70 4.00 13.43
N GLY A 248 21.43 4.39 13.56
CA GLY A 248 20.92 5.71 13.24
C GLY A 248 20.18 5.73 11.90
N GLY A 249 20.18 6.89 11.24
CA GLY A 249 19.54 7.01 9.93
C GLY A 249 18.02 7.14 9.95
N ILE A 250 17.44 7.44 11.10
CA ILE A 250 16.06 7.89 11.22
C ILE A 250 15.85 9.06 10.25
N ARG A 251 14.82 8.96 9.40
CA ARG A 251 14.44 10.02 8.47
C ARG A 251 13.04 10.50 8.74
N THR A 252 12.85 11.79 8.52
CA THR A 252 11.53 12.40 8.52
C THR A 252 11.07 12.53 7.08
N LEU A 253 10.15 11.67 6.67
CA LEU A 253 9.48 11.74 5.37
C LEU A 253 8.28 12.68 5.50
N LYS A 254 8.29 13.81 4.78
CA LYS A 254 7.15 14.72 4.70
C LYS A 254 6.40 14.50 3.39
N LEU A 255 5.30 13.76 3.47
CA LEU A 255 4.55 13.26 2.32
C LEU A 255 3.34 14.16 2.05
N ASN A 256 3.13 14.63 0.82
CA ASN A 256 1.92 15.35 0.44
C ASN A 256 0.80 14.34 0.13
N ILE A 257 -0.22 14.28 0.99
CA ILE A 257 -1.30 13.30 0.91
C ILE A 257 -2.60 13.88 0.34
N LYS A 258 -2.59 15.13 -0.15
CA LYS A 258 -3.75 15.79 -0.80
C LYS A 258 -3.43 16.47 -2.13
#